data_AF-A0A6P3UU19-F1
#
_entry.id   AF-A0A6P3UU19-F1
#
_cell.length_a   1.000
_cell.length_b   1.000
_cell.length_c   1.000
_cell.angle_alpha   90.00
_cell.angle_beta   90.00
_cell.angle_gamma   90.00
#
_symmetry.space_group_name_H-M   'P 1'
#
loop_
_entity.id
_entity.type
_entity.pdbx_description
1 polymer ?
#
loop_
_entity_poly.entity_id
_entity_poly.type
_entity_poly.pdbx_seq_one_letter_code
_entity_poly.pdbx_strand_id
1 'polypeptide(L)'
;MPLNDTLWYPGCSVVANRYIYHILCVIPRVLPAVVIDIFLRLRGSKPIMMKLLKNGNKLFTSVKYFTMHEWTFQRDNCSDLARKVKMFNHSDMVNLDLRAMNWEKYVAIYQMGVRKFILKQDFKSTARQRLSRLYWIHQISKMFGITILLWIIYRIVY
;
A
#
# COMPACT_ATOMS: atom_id res chain seq x y z
N MET A 1 -2.16 0.45 8.45
CA MET A 1 -1.60 0.17 9.79
C MET A 1 -0.71 1.33 10.24
N PRO A 2 -0.87 1.88 11.46
CA PRO A 2 -0.06 2.98 11.97
C PRO A 2 1.30 2.51 12.48
N LEU A 3 2.39 2.85 11.78
CA LEU A 3 3.78 2.56 12.16
C LEU A 3 4.43 3.78 12.81
N ASN A 4 5.32 3.54 13.78
CA ASN A 4 5.94 4.60 14.58
C ASN A 4 6.80 5.56 13.71
N ASP A 5 7.50 5.01 12.71
CA ASP A 5 8.50 5.72 11.88
C ASP A 5 8.00 6.05 10.46
N THR A 6 6.69 6.23 10.30
CA THR A 6 6.10 6.54 8.98
C THR A 6 6.48 7.96 8.54
N LEU A 7 7.27 8.09 7.47
CA LEU A 7 7.67 9.39 6.91
C LEU A 7 6.62 9.99 5.97
N TRP A 8 5.88 9.15 5.27
CA TRP A 8 4.86 9.56 4.31
C TRP A 8 3.67 8.59 4.35
N TYR A 9 2.47 9.07 3.99
CA TYR A 9 1.30 8.21 3.98
C TYR A 9 1.45 7.07 2.95
N PRO A 10 1.29 5.80 3.37
CA PRO A 10 1.39 4.65 2.47
C PRO A 10 0.10 4.50 1.66
N GLY A 11 -0.03 5.29 0.59
CA GLY A 11 -1.12 5.18 -0.38
C GLY A 11 -0.72 4.37 -1.61
N CYS A 12 -1.54 3.39 -1.99
CA CYS A 12 -1.42 2.67 -3.25
C CYS A 12 -2.73 2.76 -4.03
N SER A 13 -2.69 3.34 -5.22
CA SER A 13 -3.82 3.33 -6.16
C SER A 13 -3.56 2.27 -7.20
N VAL A 14 -4.52 1.39 -7.44
CA VAL A 14 -4.46 0.37 -8.49
C VAL A 14 -5.35 0.84 -9.62
N VAL A 15 -4.78 1.01 -10.81
CA VAL A 15 -5.48 1.43 -12.02
C VAL A 15 -5.06 0.47 -13.13
N ALA A 16 -6.03 -0.10 -13.85
CA ALA A 16 -5.77 -1.10 -14.88
C ALA A 16 -5.00 -0.51 -16.08
N ASN A 17 -5.37 0.70 -16.52
CA ASN A 17 -4.71 1.36 -17.63
C ASN A 17 -3.42 2.07 -17.18
N ARG A 18 -2.30 1.69 -17.81
CA ARG A 18 -0.97 2.24 -17.53
C ARG A 18 -0.85 3.74 -17.77
N TYR A 19 -1.44 4.26 -18.85
CA TYR A 19 -1.36 5.68 -19.20
C TYR A 19 -2.15 6.53 -18.19
N ILE A 20 -3.37 6.09 -17.88
CA ILE A 20 -4.21 6.74 -16.87
C ILE A 20 -3.52 6.70 -15.50
N TYR A 21 -2.89 5.59 -15.14
CA TYR A 21 -2.10 5.49 -13.92
C TYR A 21 -0.96 6.51 -13.87
N HIS A 22 -0.18 6.65 -14.95
CA HIS A 22 0.90 7.63 -14.99
C HIS A 22 0.39 9.06 -14.83
N ILE A 23 -0.66 9.44 -15.57
CA ILE A 23 -1.23 10.79 -15.53
C ILE A 23 -1.86 11.11 -14.18
N LEU A 24 -2.67 10.22 -13.62
CA LEU A 24 -3.46 10.51 -12.41
C LEU A 24 -2.74 10.18 -11.10
N CYS A 25 -1.79 9.23 -11.11
CA CYS A 25 -1.16 8.72 -9.89
C CYS A 25 0.32 9.06 -9.76
N VAL A 26 1.06 9.12 -10.87
CA VAL A 26 2.51 9.34 -10.85
C VAL A 26 2.85 10.83 -10.97
N ILE A 27 2.38 11.52 -12.00
CA ILE A 27 2.72 12.94 -12.23
C ILE A 27 2.34 13.82 -11.02
N PRO A 28 1.12 13.73 -10.45
CA PRO A 28 0.73 14.55 -9.30
C PRO A 28 1.54 14.25 -8.02
N ARG A 29 2.25 13.12 -7.99
CA ARG A 29 3.10 12.74 -6.85
C ARG A 29 4.56 13.17 -7.04
N VAL A 30 5.03 13.20 -8.29
CA VAL A 30 6.38 13.68 -8.65
C VAL A 30 6.50 15.19 -8.44
N LEU A 31 5.50 15.97 -8.87
CA LEU A 31 5.52 17.43 -8.76
C LEU A 31 5.76 17.94 -7.31
N PRO A 32 4.94 17.58 -6.32
CA PRO A 32 5.19 17.99 -4.93
C PRO A 32 6.48 17.40 -4.36
N ALA A 33 6.90 16.21 -4.80
CA ALA A 33 8.16 15.61 -4.35
C ALA A 33 9.38 16.42 -4.80
N VAL A 34 9.39 16.92 -6.04
CA VAL A 34 10.45 17.80 -6.55
C VAL A 34 10.48 19.12 -5.78
N VAL A 35 9.32 19.73 -5.54
CA VAL A 35 9.21 21.00 -4.76
C VAL A 35 9.78 20.83 -3.35
N ILE A 36 9.41 19.75 -2.65
CA ILE A 36 9.93 19.45 -1.31
C ILE A 36 11.45 19.25 -1.34
N ASP A 37 11.97 18.51 -2.31
CA ASP A 37 13.40 18.25 -2.41
C ASP A 37 14.21 19.52 -2.78
N ILE A 38 13.66 20.43 -3.59
CA ILE A 38 14.26 21.75 -3.84
C ILE A 38 14.32 22.56 -2.55
N PHE A 39 13.22 22.62 -1.81
CA PHE A 39 13.17 23.35 -0.53
C PHE A 39 14.17 22.79 0.48
N LEU A 40 14.30 21.46 0.57
CA LEU A 40 15.30 20.81 1.41
C LEU A 40 16.72 21.20 1.01
N ARG A 41 17.03 21.20 -0.30
CA ARG A 41 18.35 21.61 -0.81
C ARG A 41 18.67 23.06 -0.48
N LEU A 42 17.70 23.97 -0.64
CA LEU A 42 17.88 25.39 -0.29
C LEU A 42 18.17 25.58 1.20
N ARG A 43 17.63 24.70 2.06
CA ARG A 43 17.91 24.67 3.51
C ARG A 43 19.19 23.90 3.87
N GLY A 44 20.01 23.50 2.90
CA GLY A 44 21.23 22.70 3.10
C GLY A 44 20.98 21.24 3.49
N SER A 45 19.73 20.76 3.41
CA SER A 45 19.36 19.38 3.72
C SER A 45 19.39 18.49 2.48
N LYS A 46 19.61 17.18 2.68
CA LYS A 46 19.61 16.21 1.58
C LYS A 46 18.18 15.98 1.06
N PRO A 47 17.97 15.89 -0.27
CA PRO A 47 16.67 15.53 -0.85
C PRO A 47 16.33 14.07 -0.53
N ILE A 48 15.08 13.80 -0.15
CA ILE A 48 14.63 12.47 0.32
C ILE A 48 13.38 12.00 -0.45
N MET A 49 12.51 12.91 -0.86
CA MET A 49 11.17 12.55 -1.35
C MET A 49 11.24 11.85 -2.71
N MET A 50 12.06 12.32 -3.65
CA MET A 50 12.23 11.66 -4.94
C MET A 50 12.87 10.28 -4.81
N LYS A 51 13.79 10.10 -3.85
CA LYS A 51 14.38 8.81 -3.54
C LYS A 51 13.33 7.83 -3.02
N LEU A 52 12.46 8.29 -2.12
CA LEU A 52 11.35 7.50 -1.58
C LEU A 52 10.40 7.07 -2.71
N LEU A 53 10.04 7.99 -3.60
CA LEU A 53 9.15 7.71 -4.72
C LEU A 53 9.74 6.68 -5.70
N LYS A 54 11.03 6.82 -6.05
CA LYS A 54 11.74 5.87 -6.92
C LYS A 54 11.82 4.48 -6.32
N ASN A 55 12.14 4.39 -5.03
CA ASN A 55 12.18 3.11 -4.31
C ASN A 55 10.80 2.47 -4.25
N GLY A 56 9.76 3.25 -3.94
CA GLY A 56 8.37 2.79 -3.97
C GLY A 56 7.98 2.25 -5.34
N ASN A 57 8.30 2.97 -6.42
CA ASN A 57 8.00 2.51 -7.78
C ASN A 57 8.73 1.21 -8.15
N LYS A 58 9.99 1.05 -7.72
CA LYS A 58 10.75 -0.20 -7.90
C LYS A 58 10.05 -1.37 -7.20
N LEU A 59 9.65 -1.17 -5.94
CA LEU A 59 8.89 -2.17 -5.18
C LEU A 59 7.59 -2.53 -5.90
N PHE A 60 6.77 -1.54 -6.27
CA PHE A 60 5.51 -1.78 -6.98
C PHE A 60 5.72 -2.51 -8.30
N THR A 61 6.77 -2.19 -9.05
CA THR A 61 7.09 -2.88 -10.30
C THR A 61 7.41 -4.35 -10.05
N SER A 62 8.13 -4.66 -8.98
CA SER A 62 8.45 -6.04 -8.58
C SER A 62 7.21 -6.83 -8.15
N VAL A 63 6.25 -6.22 -7.45
CA VAL A 63 5.02 -6.93 -7.02
C VAL A 63 3.94 -6.95 -8.10
N LYS A 64 4.03 -6.09 -9.12
CA LYS A 64 3.02 -5.89 -10.16
C LYS A 64 2.55 -7.21 -10.77
N TYR A 65 3.48 -8.09 -11.12
CA TYR A 65 3.15 -9.38 -11.73
C TYR A 65 2.22 -10.20 -10.84
N PHE A 66 2.53 -10.31 -9.56
CA PHE A 66 1.74 -11.08 -8.60
C PHE A 66 0.38 -10.44 -8.29
N THR A 67 0.29 -9.11 -8.29
CA THR A 67 -0.95 -8.41 -7.92
C THR A 67 -1.91 -8.18 -9.08
N MET A 68 -1.43 -8.13 -10.33
CA MET A 68 -2.26 -7.79 -11.51
C MET A 68 -2.67 -8.99 -12.37
N HIS A 69 -2.14 -10.18 -12.09
CA HIS A 69 -2.53 -11.40 -12.80
C HIS A 69 -3.45 -12.23 -11.92
N GLU A 70 -4.40 -12.91 -12.56
CA GLU A 70 -5.19 -13.94 -11.91
C GLU A 70 -4.36 -15.21 -11.80
N TRP A 71 -4.49 -15.87 -10.65
CA TRP A 71 -3.77 -17.09 -10.34
C TRP A 71 -4.75 -18.22 -10.13
N THR A 72 -4.75 -19.18 -11.06
CA THR A 72 -5.50 -20.42 -10.90
C THR A 72 -4.61 -21.42 -10.18
N PHE A 73 -4.95 -21.72 -8.93
CA PHE A 73 -4.28 -22.76 -8.15
C PHE A 73 -5.05 -24.07 -8.31
N GLN A 74 -4.34 -25.17 -8.61
CA GLN A 74 -4.92 -26.51 -8.54
C GLN A 74 -5.32 -26.81 -7.09
N ARG A 75 -6.55 -27.29 -6.89
CA ARG A 75 -7.12 -27.51 -5.55
C ARG A 75 -7.46 -28.97 -5.26
N ASP A 76 -7.06 -29.89 -6.12
CA ASP A 76 -7.44 -31.31 -6.01
C ASP A 76 -6.95 -31.91 -4.69
N ASN A 77 -5.68 -31.70 -4.36
CA ASN A 77 -5.09 -32.15 -3.10
C ASN A 77 -5.75 -31.52 -1.86
N CYS A 78 -6.11 -30.24 -1.90
CA CYS A 78 -6.81 -29.57 -0.80
C CYS A 78 -8.23 -30.12 -0.61
N SER A 79 -8.90 -30.41 -1.72
CA SER A 79 -10.26 -30.98 -1.72
C SER A 79 -10.25 -32.42 -1.20
N ASP A 80 -9.25 -33.22 -1.60
CA ASP A 80 -9.04 -34.57 -1.09
C ASP A 80 -8.68 -34.59 0.39
N LEU A 81 -7.85 -33.66 0.85
CA LEU A 81 -7.53 -33.52 2.26
C LEU A 81 -8.79 -33.17 3.07
N ALA A 82 -9.59 -32.22 2.60
CA ALA A 82 -10.85 -31.86 3.25
C ALA A 82 -11.82 -33.04 3.33
N ARG A 83 -11.92 -33.83 2.25
CA ARG A 83 -12.72 -35.06 2.20
C ARG A 83 -12.25 -36.09 3.24
N LYS A 84 -10.93 -36.32 3.33
CA LYS A 84 -10.34 -37.25 4.29
C LYS A 84 -10.59 -36.81 5.74
N VAL A 85 -10.39 -35.53 6.06
CA VAL A 85 -10.66 -35.00 7.41
C VAL A 85 -12.12 -35.20 7.82
N LYS A 86 -13.06 -34.98 6.89
CA LYS A 86 -14.48 -35.24 7.12
C LYS A 86 -14.78 -36.73 7.30
N MET A 87 -14.15 -37.59 6.51
CA MET A 87 -14.33 -39.05 6.59
C MET A 87 -13.83 -39.63 7.93
N PHE A 88 -12.74 -39.08 8.47
CA PHE A 88 -12.19 -39.53 9.76
C PHE A 88 -12.81 -38.83 10.99
N ASN A 89 -13.92 -38.07 10.84
CA ASN A 89 -14.55 -37.29 11.91
C ASN A 89 -13.60 -36.34 12.67
N HIS A 90 -12.48 -35.95 12.06
CA HIS A 90 -11.55 -34.98 12.65
C HIS A 90 -11.93 -33.52 12.30
N SER A 91 -13.14 -33.29 11.78
CA SER A 91 -13.65 -31.95 11.44
C SER A 91 -13.63 -31.01 12.64
N ASP A 92 -13.81 -31.55 13.84
CA ASP A 92 -13.86 -30.78 15.08
C ASP A 92 -12.45 -30.35 15.53
N MET A 93 -11.40 -31.04 15.06
CA MET A 93 -10.00 -30.73 15.36
C MET A 93 -9.36 -29.83 14.31
N VAL A 94 -9.73 -29.99 13.03
CA VAL A 94 -9.15 -29.23 11.91
C VAL A 94 -10.25 -28.77 10.96
N ASN A 95 -10.57 -27.48 11.00
CA ASN A 95 -11.46 -26.87 10.01
C ASN A 95 -10.66 -26.39 8.79
N LEU A 96 -10.86 -27.06 7.65
CA LEU A 96 -10.22 -26.73 6.37
C LEU A 96 -11.08 -25.80 5.49
N ASP A 97 -12.28 -25.44 5.94
CA ASP A 97 -13.12 -24.48 5.23
C ASP A 97 -12.70 -23.03 5.55
N LEU A 98 -11.91 -22.45 4.65
CA LEU A 98 -11.48 -21.06 4.72
C LEU A 98 -12.64 -20.05 4.56
N ARG A 99 -13.83 -20.48 4.09
CA ARG A 99 -15.01 -19.60 3.96
C ARG A 99 -15.62 -19.29 5.32
N ALA A 100 -15.55 -20.23 6.27
CA ALA A 100 -16.02 -20.04 7.64
C ALA A 100 -15.07 -19.17 8.49
N MET A 101 -13.88 -18.84 7.98
CA MET A 101 -12.89 -18.06 8.71
C MET A 101 -13.27 -16.57 8.76
N ASN A 102 -13.22 -15.98 9.95
CA ASN A 102 -13.31 -14.54 10.09
C ASN A 102 -12.00 -13.87 9.62
N TRP A 103 -11.97 -13.53 8.33
CA TRP A 103 -10.82 -12.91 7.66
C TRP A 103 -10.43 -11.57 8.30
N GLU A 104 -11.40 -10.77 8.74
CA GLU A 104 -11.11 -9.48 9.37
C GLU A 104 -10.31 -9.65 10.65
N LYS A 105 -10.76 -10.56 11.53
CA LYS A 105 -10.07 -10.91 12.78
C LYS A 105 -8.69 -11.50 12.50
N TYR A 106 -8.60 -12.42 11.54
CA TYR A 106 -7.33 -13.04 11.15
C TYR A 106 -6.32 -11.98 10.68
N VAL A 107 -6.72 -11.11 9.75
CA VAL A 107 -5.86 -10.06 9.21
C VAL A 107 -5.47 -9.05 10.29
N ALA A 108 -6.38 -8.70 11.20
CA ALA A 108 -6.07 -7.82 12.32
C ALA A 108 -4.99 -8.41 13.25
N ILE A 109 -5.11 -9.69 13.62
CA ILE A 109 -4.13 -10.40 14.45
C ILE A 109 -2.80 -10.53 13.70
N TYR A 110 -2.85 -10.91 12.42
CA TYR A 110 -1.67 -11.01 11.57
C TYR A 110 -0.90 -9.67 11.51
N GLN A 111 -1.60 -8.55 11.27
CA GLN A 111 -0.98 -7.22 11.26
C GLN A 111 -0.35 -6.86 12.60
N MET A 112 -0.98 -7.22 13.73
CA MET A 112 -0.39 -7.04 15.05
C MET A 112 0.88 -7.88 15.24
N GLY A 113 0.88 -9.13 14.75
CA GLY A 113 2.03 -10.02 14.76
C GLY A 113 3.20 -9.47 13.95
N VAL A 114 2.95 -9.03 12.71
CA VAL A 114 3.97 -8.38 11.85
C VAL A 114 4.57 -7.17 12.57
N ARG A 115 3.74 -6.32 13.19
CA ARG A 115 4.21 -5.16 13.95
C ARG A 115 5.18 -5.55 15.07
N LYS A 116 4.79 -6.54 15.87
CA LYS A 116 5.49 -6.90 17.10
C LYS A 116 6.75 -7.70 16.81
N PHE A 117 6.67 -8.69 15.95
CA PHE A 117 7.73 -9.68 15.77
C PHE A 117 8.68 -9.33 14.62
N ILE A 118 8.15 -8.88 13.49
CA ILE A 118 8.97 -8.54 12.31
C ILE A 118 9.53 -7.13 12.45
N LEU A 119 8.64 -6.17 12.74
CA LEU A 119 9.01 -4.75 12.80
C LEU A 119 9.52 -4.31 14.17
N LYS A 120 9.36 -5.14 15.22
CA LYS A 120 9.81 -4.87 16.58
C LYS A 120 9.34 -3.51 17.12
N GLN A 121 8.08 -3.13 16.85
CA GLN A 121 7.50 -1.85 17.24
C GLN A 121 6.39 -1.98 18.29
N ASP A 122 6.43 -1.13 19.32
CA ASP A 122 5.37 -1.03 20.32
C ASP A 122 4.10 -0.34 19.79
N PHE A 123 2.97 -0.65 20.41
CA PHE A 123 1.68 0.00 20.17
C PHE A 123 1.64 1.39 20.82
N LYS A 124 1.95 2.42 20.03
CA LYS A 124 1.83 3.82 20.46
C LYS A 124 0.56 4.45 19.88
N SER A 125 -0.24 5.11 20.72
CA SER A 125 -1.43 5.88 20.29
C SER A 125 -1.06 7.03 19.34
N THR A 126 0.12 7.63 19.56
CA THR A 126 0.69 8.71 18.73
C THR A 126 0.90 8.31 17.27
N ALA A 127 1.16 7.02 17.00
CA ALA A 127 1.33 6.53 15.62
C ALA A 127 0.03 6.68 14.80
N ARG A 128 -1.15 6.55 15.43
CA ARG A 128 -2.45 6.77 14.76
C ARG A 128 -2.65 8.24 14.40
N GLN A 129 -2.37 9.14 15.35
CA GLN A 129 -2.47 10.58 15.12
C GLN A 129 -1.51 11.05 14.03
N ARG A 130 -0.26 10.56 14.05
CA ARG A 130 0.74 10.82 13.01
C ARG A 130 0.25 10.33 11.64
N LEU A 131 -0.31 9.12 11.56
CA LEU A 131 -0.83 8.58 10.32
C LEU A 131 -2.00 9.42 9.78
N SER A 132 -2.91 9.88 10.63
CA SER A 132 -4.02 10.76 10.25
C SER A 132 -3.53 12.10 9.70
N ARG A 133 -2.54 12.72 10.35
CA ARG A 133 -1.90 13.94 9.82
C ARG A 133 -1.26 13.71 8.46
N LEU A 134 -0.51 12.61 8.31
CA LEU A 134 0.12 12.25 7.04
C LEU A 134 -0.91 11.97 5.94
N TYR A 135 -2.07 11.40 6.28
CA TYR A 135 -3.17 11.20 5.35
C TYR A 135 -3.65 12.54 4.77
N TRP A 136 -3.92 13.53 5.62
CA TRP A 136 -4.34 14.85 5.15
C TRP A 136 -3.26 15.56 4.33
N ILE A 137 -2.00 15.50 4.77
CA ILE A 137 -0.86 16.03 3.99
C ILE A 137 -0.79 15.35 2.61
N HIS A 138 -0.95 14.04 2.55
CA HIS A 138 -0.96 13.27 1.30
C HIS A 138 -2.11 13.69 0.39
N GLN A 139 -3.32 13.84 0.95
CA GLN A 139 -4.50 14.23 0.20
C GLN A 139 -4.35 15.64 -0.38
N ILE A 140 -3.89 16.60 0.43
CA ILE A 140 -3.62 17.98 -0.02
C ILE A 140 -2.54 17.99 -1.11
N SER A 141 -1.44 17.24 -0.93
CA SER A 141 -0.37 17.15 -1.94
C SER A 141 -0.87 16.58 -3.26
N LYS A 142 -1.75 15.57 -3.20
CA LYS A 142 -2.36 14.97 -4.39
C LYS A 142 -3.27 15.96 -5.10
N MET A 143 -4.15 16.65 -4.37
CA MET A 143 -5.04 17.66 -4.95
C MET A 143 -4.23 18.80 -5.57
N PHE A 144 -3.19 19.27 -4.90
CA PHE A 144 -2.27 20.28 -5.42
C PHE A 144 -1.55 19.84 -6.70
N GLY A 145 -1.09 18.58 -6.76
CA GLY A 145 -0.49 18.03 -7.97
C GLY A 145 -1.47 17.95 -9.15
N ILE A 146 -2.74 17.62 -8.89
CA ILE A 146 -3.79 17.55 -9.92
C ILE A 146 -4.15 18.96 -10.42
N THR A 147 -4.29 19.94 -9.53
CA THR A 147 -4.61 21.32 -9.94
C THR A 147 -3.52 21.94 -10.80
N ILE A 148 -2.24 21.73 -10.45
CA ILE A 148 -1.11 22.16 -11.31
C ILE A 148 -1.16 21.47 -12.68
N LEU A 149 -1.43 20.17 -12.71
CA LEU A 149 -1.51 19.40 -13.95
C LEU A 149 -2.61 19.94 -14.86
N LEU A 150 -3.81 20.19 -14.32
CA LEU A 150 -4.92 20.79 -15.07
C LEU A 150 -4.60 22.20 -15.57
N TRP A 151 -3.92 23.01 -14.75
CA TRP A 151 -3.49 24.35 -15.14
C TRP A 151 -2.49 24.32 -16.30
N ILE A 152 -1.52 23.40 -16.28
CA ILE A 152 -0.56 23.21 -17.38
C ILE A 152 -1.30 22.80 -18.66
N ILE A 153 -2.24 21.86 -18.58
CA ILE A 153 -3.04 21.44 -19.75
C ILE A 153 -3.83 22.63 -20.31
N TYR A 154 -4.50 23.39 -19.45
CA TYR A 154 -5.25 24.58 -19.86
C TYR A 154 -4.37 25.57 -20.64
N ARG A 155 -3.16 25.85 -20.14
CA ARG A 155 -2.19 26.76 -20.77
C ARG A 155 -1.56 26.26 -22.07
N ILE A 156 -1.66 24.96 -22.35
CA ILE A 156 -1.16 24.37 -23.60
C ILE A 156 -2.26 24.35 -24.67
N VAL A 157 -3.51 24.16 -24.25
CA VAL A 157 -4.66 24.06 -25.15
C VAL A 157 -5.20 25.43 -25.56
N TYR A 158 -5.13 26.42 -24.67
CA TYR A 158 -5.56 27.81 -24.88
C TYR A 158 -4.38 28.78 -24.72
#